data_AF-A0A200PUR9-F1
#
_entry.id   AF-A0A200PUR9-F1
#
_cell.length_a   1.000
_cell.length_b   1.000
_cell.length_c   1.000
_cell.angle_alpha   90.00
_cell.angle_beta   90.00
_cell.angle_gamma   90.00
#
_symmetry.space_group_name_H-M   'P 1'
#
loop_
_entity.id
_entity.type
_entity.pdbx_description
1 polymer ?
#
loop_
_entity_poly.entity_id
_entity_poly.type
_entity_poly.pdbx_seq_one_letter_code
_entity_poly.pdbx_strand_id
1 'polypeptide(L)'
;MWKLKIADKGGNKPPLRTLNNHVGRQVWEFDPNLGMPEELIEIEKAREAFRTHLFDQKISSDLLMRFQVALLQPKVERPVLVGD
;
A
#
# COMPACT_ATOMS: atom_id res chain seq x y z
N MET A 1 -2.01 7.18 -2.69
CA MET A 1 -2.27 6.37 -1.48
C MET A 1 -2.82 5.01 -1.85
N TRP A 2 -2.59 4.00 -1.01
CA TRP A 2 -2.96 2.62 -1.32
C TRP A 2 -4.41 2.33 -0.95
N LYS A 3 -5.15 1.72 -1.87
CA LYS A 3 -6.53 1.28 -1.68
C LYS A 3 -6.58 -0.23 -1.78
N LEU A 4 -7.22 -0.86 -0.80
CA LEU A 4 -7.46 -2.30 -0.85
C LEU A 4 -8.55 -2.57 -1.87
N LYS A 5 -8.21 -3.30 -2.92
CA LYS A 5 -9.15 -3.83 -3.88
C LYS A 5 -9.27 -5.32 -3.67
N ILE A 6 -10.43 -5.71 -3.18
CA ILE A 6 -10.84 -7.09 -3.08
C ILE A 6 -11.53 -7.43 -4.39
N ALA A 7 -11.24 -8.60 -4.96
CA ALA A 7 -11.95 -9.04 -6.15
C ALA A 7 -13.45 -9.08 -5.86
N ASP A 8 -14.18 -8.30 -6.63
CA ASP A 8 -15.63 -8.22 -6.56
C ASP A 8 -16.24 -9.60 -6.87
N LYS A 9 -17.25 -10.01 -6.10
CA LYS A 9 -17.94 -11.29 -6.29
C LYS A 9 -18.86 -11.27 -7.51
N GLY A 10 -19.05 -10.14 -8.16
CA GLY A 10 -19.82 -10.06 -9.40
C GLY A 10 -20.43 -8.68 -9.62
N GLY A 11 -19.86 -7.94 -10.57
CA GLY A 11 -20.58 -6.94 -11.33
C GLY A 11 -21.02 -7.51 -12.68
N ASN A 12 -21.73 -6.72 -13.49
CA ASN A 12 -22.25 -7.02 -14.84
C ASN A 12 -21.19 -7.41 -15.91
N LYS A 13 -20.02 -7.89 -15.50
CA LYS A 13 -18.91 -8.31 -16.35
C LYS A 13 -18.93 -9.83 -16.50
N PRO A 14 -18.50 -10.37 -17.67
CA PRO A 14 -18.43 -11.81 -17.86
C PRO A 14 -17.57 -12.46 -16.77
N PRO A 15 -18.01 -13.57 -16.18
CA PRO A 15 -17.31 -14.22 -15.08
C PRO A 15 -15.93 -14.68 -15.55
N LEU A 16 -14.89 -14.22 -14.85
CA LEU A 16 -13.54 -14.72 -15.05
C LEU A 16 -13.50 -16.15 -14.51
N ARG A 17 -12.83 -17.07 -15.21
CA ARG A 17 -12.67 -18.43 -14.74
C ARG A 17 -11.75 -18.43 -13.50
N THR A 18 -12.28 -18.86 -12.36
CA THR A 18 -11.51 -19.01 -11.11
C THR A 18 -11.90 -20.31 -10.44
N LEU A 19 -10.93 -20.91 -9.75
CA LEU A 19 -11.10 -22.16 -9.00
C LEU A 19 -11.73 -21.92 -7.61
N ASN A 20 -11.87 -20.67 -7.17
CA ASN A 20 -12.22 -20.30 -5.80
C ASN A 20 -13.20 -19.12 -5.69
N ASN A 21 -14.00 -18.87 -6.73
CA ASN A 21 -14.99 -17.79 -6.77
C ASN A 21 -14.41 -16.42 -6.36
N HIS A 22 -13.22 -16.09 -6.88
CA HIS A 22 -12.48 -14.86 -6.57
C HIS A 22 -12.06 -14.67 -5.10
N VAL A 23 -12.36 -15.61 -4.22
CA VAL A 23 -12.00 -15.55 -2.80
C VAL A 23 -10.47 -15.51 -2.67
N GLY A 24 -9.95 -14.64 -1.80
CA GLY A 24 -8.50 -14.51 -1.56
C GLY A 24 -7.74 -13.63 -2.56
N ARG A 25 -8.37 -13.09 -3.62
CA ARG A 25 -7.75 -12.05 -4.45
C ARG A 25 -7.89 -10.69 -3.77
N GLN A 26 -6.89 -10.31 -3.01
CA GLN A 26 -6.73 -8.98 -2.42
C GLN A 26 -5.50 -8.33 -3.03
N VAL A 27 -5.67 -7.15 -3.61
CA VAL A 27 -4.56 -6.36 -4.17
C VAL A 27 -4.62 -4.94 -3.65
N TRP A 28 -3.46 -4.36 -3.37
CA TRP A 28 -3.34 -2.94 -3.06
C TRP A 28 -3.10 -2.17 -4.35
N GLU A 29 -4.03 -1.29 -4.71
CA GLU A 29 -3.87 -0.39 -5.86
C GLU A 29 -3.43 1.00 -5.37
N PHE A 30 -2.47 1.61 -6.04
CA PHE A 30 -2.08 2.99 -5.74
C PHE A 30 -3.06 3.95 -6.42
N ASP A 31 -3.75 4.76 -5.63
CA ASP A 31 -4.67 5.82 -6.05
C ASP A 31 -4.09 7.20 -5.67
N PRO A 32 -3.66 8.02 -6.64
CA PRO A 32 -3.08 9.34 -6.36
C PRO A 32 -4.08 10.32 -5.74
N ASN A 33 -5.39 10.06 -5.81
CA ASN A 33 -6.41 10.97 -5.30
C ASN A 33 -6.71 10.79 -3.80
N LEU A 34 -6.19 9.73 -3.19
CA LEU A 34 -6.51 9.34 -1.81
C LEU A 34 -5.48 9.79 -0.76
N GLY A 35 -4.55 10.69 -1.10
CA GLY A 35 -3.47 11.15 -0.20
C GLY A 35 -3.26 12.64 -0.17
N MET A 36 -2.54 13.09 0.86
CA MET A 36 -2.09 14.49 0.91
C MET A 36 -0.94 14.71 -0.09
N PRO A 37 -0.81 15.90 -0.69
CA PRO A 37 0.26 16.19 -1.65
C PRO A 37 1.66 15.87 -1.10
N GLU A 38 1.91 16.16 0.18
CA GLU A 38 3.17 15.88 0.87
C GLU A 38 3.46 14.37 0.95
N GLU A 39 2.46 13.57 1.38
CA GLU A 39 2.57 12.12 1.44
C GLU A 39 2.82 11.51 0.05
N LEU A 40 2.17 12.06 -0.99
CA LEU A 40 2.35 11.61 -2.36
C LEU A 40 3.78 11.88 -2.85
N ILE A 41 4.35 13.04 -2.51
CA ILE A 41 5.74 13.39 -2.84
C ILE A 41 6.72 12.42 -2.16
N GLU A 42 6.50 12.09 -0.88
CA GLU A 42 7.34 11.13 -0.16
C GLU A 42 7.27 9.73 -0.77
N ILE A 43 6.07 9.28 -1.15
CA ILE A 43 5.87 8.00 -1.82
C ILE A 43 6.58 7.95 -3.17
N GLU A 44 6.54 9.03 -3.95
CA GLU A 44 7.22 9.05 -5.26
C GLU A 44 8.74 9.04 -5.10
N LYS A 45 9.28 9.79 -4.13
CA LYS A 45 10.72 9.72 -3.79
C LYS A 45 11.12 8.30 -3.38
N ALA A 46 10.30 7.62 -2.59
CA ALA A 46 10.56 6.24 -2.19
C ALA A 46 10.52 5.27 -3.39
N ARG A 47 9.58 5.45 -4.33
CA ARG A 47 9.51 4.65 -5.57
C ARG A 47 10.75 4.83 -6.44
N GLU A 48 11.20 6.07 -6.59
CA GLU A 48 12.41 6.37 -7.36
C GLU A 48 13.65 5.76 -6.71
N ALA A 49 13.80 5.93 -5.40
CA ALA A 49 14.90 5.32 -4.65
C ALA A 49 14.90 3.79 -4.75
N PHE A 50 13.73 3.14 -4.68
CA PHE A 50 13.59 1.71 -4.86
C PHE A 50 14.05 1.25 -6.25
N ARG A 51 13.61 1.95 -7.31
CA ARG A 51 14.02 1.61 -8.68
C ARG A 51 15.53 1.73 -8.87
N THR A 52 16.14 2.77 -8.31
CA THR A 52 17.57 3.03 -8.44
C THR A 52 18.41 1.99 -7.69
N HIS A 53 17.97 1.55 -6.50
CA HIS A 53 18.75 0.65 -5.64
C HIS A 53 18.25 -0.80 -5.64
N LEU A 54 17.37 -1.16 -6.58
CA LEU A 54 16.68 -2.45 -6.60
C LEU A 54 17.65 -3.65 -6.59
N PHE A 55 18.82 -3.49 -7.21
CA PHE A 55 19.84 -4.53 -7.34
C PHE A 55 20.92 -4.46 -6.25
N ASP A 56 21.04 -3.32 -5.58
CA ASP A 56 22.11 -3.07 -4.59
C ASP A 56 21.63 -3.28 -3.16
N GLN A 57 20.31 -3.20 -2.93
CA GLN A 57 19.71 -3.33 -1.60
C GLN A 57 18.75 -4.52 -1.51
N LYS A 58 18.62 -5.05 -0.30
CA LYS A 58 17.63 -6.10 -0.03
C LYS A 58 16.24 -5.49 -0.17
N ILE A 59 15.36 -6.16 -0.91
CA ILE A 59 13.96 -5.73 -1.10
C ILE A 59 13.23 -5.54 0.25
N SER A 60 13.62 -6.27 1.30
CA SER A 60 13.05 -6.12 2.65
C SER A 60 13.40 -4.80 3.36
N SER A 61 14.39 -4.04 2.89
CA SER A 61 14.70 -2.71 3.43
C SER A 61 13.94 -1.59 2.74
N ASP A 62 13.09 -1.90 1.76
CA ASP A 62 12.39 -0.91 0.96
C ASP A 62 11.39 -0.07 1.79
N LEU A 63 11.42 1.24 1.55
CA LEU A 63 10.56 2.23 2.21
C LEU A 63 9.12 2.16 1.70
N LEU A 64 8.90 1.76 0.44
CA LEU A 64 7.56 1.65 -0.13
C LEU A 64 6.71 0.62 0.61
N MET A 65 7.28 -0.55 0.91
CA MET A 65 6.62 -1.58 1.74
C MET A 65 6.29 -1.05 3.15
N ARG A 66 7.19 -0.27 3.76
CA ARG A 66 6.95 0.29 5.10
C ARG A 66 5.82 1.31 5.10
N PHE A 67 5.74 2.14 4.06
CA PHE A 67 4.60 3.04 3.88
C PHE A 67 3.28 2.27 3.72
N GLN A 68 3.27 1.17 2.98
CA GLN A 68 2.09 0.30 2.87
C GLN A 68 1.66 -0.28 4.22
N VAL A 69 2.60 -0.74 5.05
CA VAL A 69 2.30 -1.37 6.36
C VAL A 69 1.92 -0.35 7.42
N ALA A 70 2.61 0.80 7.49
CA ALA A 70 2.33 1.84 8.49
C ALA A 70 0.92 2.42 8.35
N LEU A 71 0.39 2.46 7.12
CA LEU A 71 -0.95 2.96 6.82
C LEU A 71 -2.05 1.89 7.03
N LEU A 72 -1.67 0.63 7.14
CA LEU A 72 -2.56 -0.47 7.52
C LEU A 72 -2.81 -0.55 9.02
N GLN A 73 -1.90 0.02 9.81
CA GLN A 73 -2.09 0.15 11.23
C GLN A 73 -3.02 1.34 11.48
N PRO A 74 -4.02 1.23 12.37
CA PRO A 74 -4.67 2.42 12.88
C PRO A 74 -3.57 3.34 13.42
N LYS A 75 -3.61 4.64 13.09
CA LYS A 75 -2.71 5.63 13.69
C LYS A 75 -3.00 5.63 15.20
N VAL A 76 -2.31 4.77 15.94
CA VAL A 76 -2.29 4.82 17.40
C VAL A 76 -1.54 6.10 17.71
N GLU A 77 -2.27 7.11 18.20
CA GLU A 77 -1.64 8.28 18.79
C GLU A 77 -0.69 7.78 19.87
N ARG A 78 0.62 7.94 19.65
CA ARG A 78 1.60 7.60 20.67
C ARG A 78 1.27 8.47 21.89
N PRO A 79 1.05 7.89 23.08
CA PRO A 79 0.89 8.71 24.27
C PRO A 79 2.14 9.56 24.41
N VAL A 80 1.95 10.88 24.42
CA VAL A 80 3.02 11.82 24.70
C VAL A 80 3.47 11.48 26.12
N LEU A 81 4.65 10.87 26.25
CA LEU A 81 5.29 10.76 27.55
C LEU A 81 5.66 12.19 27.95
N VAL A 82 4.77 12.83 28.69
CA VAL A 82 5.07 14.04 29.43
C VAL A 82 6.12 13.62 30.44
N GLY A 83 7.37 13.99 30.16
CA GLY A 83 8.45 13.84 31.12
C GLY A 83 8.25 14.87 32.23
N ASP A 84 8.27 14.38 33.47
CA ASP A 84 8.56 15.16 34.67
C ASP A 84 10.07 15.42 34.78
#